data_AF-A0A1I2I7L5-F1
#
_entry.id   AF-A0A1I2I7L5-F1
#
_cell.length_a   1.000
_cell.length_b   1.000
_cell.length_c   1.000
_cell.angle_alpha   90.00
_cell.angle_beta   90.00
_cell.angle_gamma   90.00
#
_symmetry.space_group_name_H-M   'P 1'
#
loop_
_entity.id
_entity.type
_entity.pdbx_description
1 polymer ?
#
loop_
_entity_poly.entity_id
_entity_poly.type
_entity_poly.pdbx_seq_one_letter_code
_entity_poly.pdbx_strand_id
1 'polypeptide(L)' 'MKTIEGVPDGWTLTYQEVSNNVYTVHLVTNFGSVVETTDSDDLDSIIAHCVESAREIENRTRLT' A
#
# COMPACT_ATOMS: atom_id res chain seq x y z
N MET A 1 -1.30 14.43 -8.20
CA MET A 1 -0.89 13.03 -7.93
C MET A 1 0.28 13.11 -6.98
N LYS A 2 0.11 12.68 -5.72
CA LYS A 2 1.21 12.68 -4.75
C LYS A 2 2.03 11.43 -5.03
N THR A 3 3.30 11.60 -5.39
CA THR A 3 4.24 10.47 -5.46
C THR A 3 4.53 10.06 -4.02
N ILE A 4 4.12 8.85 -3.63
CA ILE A 4 4.44 8.30 -2.33
C ILE A 4 5.78 7.60 -2.46
N GLU A 5 6.78 8.11 -1.76
CA GLU A 5 8.12 7.53 -1.77
C GLU A 5 8.08 6.16 -1.09
N GLY A 6 8.68 5.14 -1.73
CA GLY A 6 8.78 3.78 -1.18
C GLY A 6 7.90 2.73 -1.83
N VAL A 7 6.91 3.11 -2.64
CA VAL A 7 6.09 2.17 -3.41
C VAL A 7 6.98 1.38 -4.40
N PRO A 8 6.92 0.04 -4.41
CA PRO A 8 7.69 -0.78 -5.34
C PRO A 8 7.33 -0.52 -6.81
N ASP A 9 8.26 -0.80 -7.72
CA ASP A 9 8.06 -0.54 -9.15
C ASP A 9 6.94 -1.42 -9.72
N GLY A 10 6.04 -0.83 -10.52
CA GLY A 10 4.86 -1.52 -11.04
C GLY A 10 3.71 -1.70 -10.03
N TRP A 11 3.77 -1.06 -8.87
CA TRP A 11 2.67 -0.96 -7.91
C TRP A 11 2.00 0.40 -7.96
N THR A 12 0.68 0.40 -7.80
CA THR A 12 -0.17 1.60 -7.72
C THR A 12 -0.77 1.67 -6.33
N LEU A 13 -0.48 2.75 -5.61
CA LEU A 13 -1.07 3.03 -4.32
C LEU A 13 -2.26 3.98 -4.47
N THR A 14 -3.40 3.58 -3.92
CA THR A 14 -4.61 4.40 -3.80
C THR A 14 -5.07 4.40 -2.36
N TYR A 15 -5.53 5.54 -1.85
CA TYR A 15 -6.11 5.61 -0.51
C TYR A 15 -7.41 6.41 -0.52
N GLN A 16 -8.31 6.06 0.40
CA GLN A 16 -9.60 6.71 0.56
C GLN A 16 -9.88 6.90 2.06
N GLU A 17 -10.32 8.10 2.44
CA GLU A 17 -10.88 8.32 3.77
C GLU A 17 -12.29 7.74 3.82
N VAL A 18 -12.54 6.80 4.74
CA VAL A 18 -13.84 6.13 4.88
C VAL A 18 -14.68 6.69 6.02
N SER A 19 -14.05 7.23 7.07
CA SER A 19 -14.75 7.87 8.20
C SER A 19 -13.79 8.60 9.12
N ASN A 20 -14.00 9.88 9.41
CA ASN A 20 -13.36 10.64 10.50
C ASN A 20 -11.93 10.17 10.88
N ASN A 21 -10.95 10.44 10.01
CA ASN A 21 -9.55 10.05 10.19
C ASN A 21 -9.22 8.55 10.03
N VAL A 22 -10.17 7.74 9.55
CA VAL A 22 -9.97 6.36 9.09
C VAL A 22 -9.69 6.35 7.60
N TYR A 23 -8.53 5.82 7.25
CA TYR A 23 -8.08 5.69 5.87
C TYR A 23 -7.96 4.23 5.48
N THR A 24 -8.46 3.93 4.30
CA THR A 24 -8.31 2.66 3.62
C THR A 24 -7.26 2.85 2.52
N VAL A 25 -6.14 2.14 2.63
CA VAL A 25 -5.02 2.16 1.68
C VAL A 25 -4.97 0.84 0.92
N HIS A 26 -4.90 0.94 -0.41
CA HIS A 26 -4.84 -0.17 -1.34
C HIS A 26 -3.55 -0.04 -2.17
N LEU A 27 -2.77 -1.11 -2.22
CA LEU A 27 -1.67 -1.28 -3.15
C LEU A 27 -2.00 -2.41 -4.12
N VAL A 28 -2.08 -2.08 -5.40
CA VAL A 28 -2.30 -3.01 -6.51
C VAL A 28 -1.02 -3.11 -7.32
N THR A 29 -0.52 -4.33 -7.55
CA THR A 29 0.50 -4.56 -8.59
C THR A 29 -0.15 -4.86 -9.93
N ASN A 30 0.57 -4.57 -11.02
CA ASN A 30 0.14 -4.91 -12.38
C ASN A 30 -0.11 -6.42 -12.60
N PHE A 31 0.41 -7.27 -11.71
CA PHE A 31 0.22 -8.72 -11.71
C PHE A 31 -1.02 -9.19 -10.93
N GLY A 32 -1.79 -8.28 -10.32
CA GLY A 32 -3.04 -8.59 -9.62
C GLY A 32 -2.91 -8.89 -8.11
N SER A 33 -1.73 -8.79 -7.51
CA SER A 33 -1.59 -8.80 -6.04
C SER A 33 -2.15 -7.50 -5.46
N VAL A 34 -2.93 -7.65 -4.38
CA VAL A 34 -3.57 -6.55 -3.67
C VAL A 34 -3.16 -6.62 -2.21
N VAL A 35 -2.62 -5.52 -1.69
CA VAL A 35 -2.49 -5.30 -0.25
C VAL A 35 -3.50 -4.22 0.13
N GLU A 36 -4.34 -4.52 1.11
CA GLU A 36 -5.33 -3.60 1.63
C GLU A 36 -5.13 -3.46 3.14
N THR A 37 -5.21 -2.23 3.63
CA THR A 37 -5.18 -1.94 5.06
C THR A 37 -6.13 -0.80 5.35
N THR A 38 -6.89 -0.90 6.43
CA THR A 38 -7.80 0.14 6.87
C THR A 38 -7.54 0.41 8.35
N ASP A 39 -7.18 1.65 8.67
CA ASP A 39 -6.91 2.04 10.05
C ASP A 39 -7.28 3.51 10.31
N SER A 40 -7.45 3.84 11.59
CA SER A 40 -7.69 5.20 12.11
C SER A 40 -6.41 5.96 12.44
N ASP A 41 -5.25 5.33 12.26
CA ASP A 41 -3.94 5.92 12.52
C ASP A 41 -3.56 7.01 11.48
N ASP A 42 -2.37 7.57 11.60
CA ASP A 42 -1.87 8.54 10.64
C ASP A 42 -1.74 7.92 9.24
N LEU A 43 -2.24 8.63 8.22
CA LEU A 43 -2.23 8.15 6.84
C LEU A 43 -0.82 7.72 6.39
N ASP A 44 0.23 8.40 6.86
CA ASP A 44 1.62 8.09 6.52
C ASP A 44 2.07 6.75 7.14
N SER A 45 1.69 6.47 8.40
CA SER A 45 1.90 5.18 9.06
C SER A 45 1.20 4.04 8.33
N ILE A 46 -0.06 4.26 7.96
CA ILE A 46 -0.89 3.28 7.24
C ILE A 46 -0.26 2.97 5.89
N ILE A 47 0.16 4.00 5.15
CA ILE A 47 0.86 3.87 3.88
C ILE A 47 2.17 3.10 4.06
N ALA A 48 2.99 3.45 5.06
CA ALA A 48 4.28 2.80 5.29
C ALA A 48 4.13 1.30 5.56
N HIS A 49 3.16 0.91 6.40
CA HIS A 49 2.85 -0.49 6.68
C HIS A 49 2.39 -1.25 5.44
N CYS A 50 1.55 -0.61 4.62
CA CYS A 50 1.04 -1.20 3.38
C CYS A 50 2.16 -1.36 2.33
N VAL A 51 3.09 -0.40 2.24
CA VAL A 51 4.28 -0.44 1.38
C VAL A 51 5.26 -1.53 1.82
N GLU A 52 5.49 -1.68 3.13
CA GLU A 52 6.34 -2.74 3.68
C GLU A 52 5.79 -4.13 3.31
N SER A 53 4.48 -4.33 3.52
CA SER A 53 3.79 -5.56 3.12
C SER A 53 3.91 -5.85 1.61
N ALA A 54 3.76 -4.82 0.77
CA ALA A 54 3.93 -4.96 -0.68
C ALA A 54 5.37 -5.36 -1.07
N ARG A 55 6.39 -4.81 -0.38
CA ARG A 55 7.80 -5.18 -0.57
C ARG A 55 8.08 -6.62 -0.16
N GLU A 56 7.50 -7.08 0.95
CA GLU A 56 7.65 -8.48 1.38
C GLU A 56 7.07 -9.45 0.35
N ILE A 57 5.91 -9.11 -0.23
CA ILE A 57 5.29 -9.88 -1.31
C ILE A 57 6.19 -9.88 -2.55
N GLU A 58 6.65 -8.72 -3.00
CA GLU A 58 7.55 -8.63 -4.17
C GLU A 58 8.82 -9.46 -3.95
N ASN A 59 9.45 -9.34 -2.79
CA ASN A 59 10.65 -10.08 -2.45
C ASN A 59 10.39 -11.60 -2.47
N ARG A 60 9.26 -12.04 -1.92
CA ARG A 60 8.87 -13.46 -1.92
C ARG A 60 8.59 -13.97 -3.34
N THR A 61 7.95 -13.17 -4.19
CA THR A 61 7.63 -13.55 -5.58
C THR A 61 8.86 -13.52 -6.49
N ARG A 62 9.85 -12.65 -6.26
CA ARG A 62 11.11 -12.63 -7.03
C ARG A 62 12.03 -13.81 -6.74
N LEU A 63 11.83 -14.51 -5.62
CA LEU A 63 12.65 -15.64 -5.17
C LEU A 63 12.12 -17.01 -5.64
N THR A 64 11.01 -17.06 -6.39
CA THR A 64 10.42 -18.26 -6.99
C THR A 64 10.54 -18.25 -8.50
#